data_AF-A0AAJ5RQ08-F1
#
_entry.id   AF-A0AAJ5RQ08-F1
#
_cell.length_a   1.000
_cell.length_b   1.000
_cell.length_c   1.000
_cell.angle_alpha   90.00
_cell.angle_beta   90.00
_cell.angle_gamma   90.00
#
_symmetry.space_group_name_H-M   'P 1'
#
loop_
_entity.id
_entity.type
_entity.pdbx_description
1 polymer ?
#
loop_
_entity_poly.entity_id
_entity_poly.type
_entity_poly.pdbx_seq_one_letter_code
_entity_poly.pdbx_strand_id
1 'polypeptide(L)'
;MFNSNKQDPFFQSLLKIAKNVNEGIYYAHNARIQDDIDSLKEIADTMKQYETSGDKLIHELIVMLNKSFMTPIEREDILALANKLDDVIDGMEGCIAHFNMYNLTEVTEPMRQFLSYIAKSTDEMVQAMELLNSKKLVEMRKHAIQIKDNERECDEIFRSSMKQLFIQEKDPMRLIVFKDIYEQFEDIADSCQTVANTIETIIMRNA
;
A
#
# COMPACT_ATOMS: atom_id res chain seq x y z
N MET A 1 -4.05 -36.32 17.19
CA MET A 1 -5.02 -35.25 16.88
C MET A 1 -4.24 -34.02 16.45
N PHE A 2 -4.15 -33.74 15.16
CA PHE A 2 -3.59 -32.49 14.68
C PHE A 2 -4.59 -31.38 14.99
N ASN A 3 -4.16 -30.39 15.75
CA ASN A 3 -5.01 -29.28 16.16
C ASN A 3 -5.33 -28.42 14.91
N SER A 4 -6.48 -28.67 14.29
CA SER A 4 -6.91 -28.04 13.03
C SER A 4 -7.19 -26.53 13.13
N ASN A 5 -7.06 -25.96 14.33
CA ASN A 5 -7.32 -24.54 14.63
C ASN A 5 -6.06 -23.67 14.74
N LYS A 6 -4.86 -24.22 14.51
CA LYS A 6 -3.66 -23.39 14.52
C LYS A 6 -3.52 -22.68 13.18
N GLN A 7 -3.66 -21.36 13.20
CA GLN A 7 -3.41 -20.49 12.04
C GLN A 7 -1.98 -20.72 11.52
N ASP A 8 -1.81 -20.65 10.20
CA ASP A 8 -0.54 -20.91 9.54
C ASP A 8 0.43 -19.73 9.77
N PRO A 9 1.67 -19.95 10.21
CA PRO A 9 2.60 -18.87 10.54
C PRO A 9 2.95 -17.99 9.32
N PHE A 10 2.93 -18.53 8.09
CA PHE A 10 3.16 -17.74 6.88
C PHE A 10 1.99 -16.80 6.61
N PHE A 11 0.75 -17.30 6.71
CA PHE A 11 -0.44 -16.45 6.53
C PHE A 11 -0.61 -15.42 7.65
N GLN A 12 -0.24 -15.77 8.88
CA GLN A 12 -0.17 -14.78 9.97
C GLN A 12 0.86 -13.68 9.68
N SER A 13 1.99 -14.03 9.07
CA SER A 13 3.02 -13.03 8.72
C SER A 13 2.54 -12.09 7.63
N LEU A 14 1.90 -12.62 6.58
CA LEU A 14 1.27 -11.80 5.53
C LEU A 14 0.19 -10.86 6.10
N LEU A 15 -0.64 -11.35 7.03
CA LEU A 15 -1.62 -10.51 7.70
C LEU A 15 -0.97 -9.39 8.53
N LYS A 16 0.16 -9.65 9.19
CA LYS A 16 0.91 -8.61 9.92
C LYS A 16 1.48 -7.55 8.98
N ILE A 17 2.04 -7.97 7.85
CA ILE A 17 2.54 -7.05 6.81
C ILE A 17 1.41 -6.16 6.30
N ALA A 18 0.27 -6.75 5.91
CA ALA A 18 -0.90 -5.98 5.46
C ALA A 18 -1.42 -4.98 6.50
N LYS A 19 -1.39 -5.34 7.79
CA LYS A 19 -1.75 -4.43 8.89
C LYS A 19 -0.76 -3.29 9.05
N ASN A 20 0.54 -3.56 8.96
CA ASN A 20 1.57 -2.51 8.99
C ASN A 20 1.37 -1.50 7.85
N VAL A 21 1.12 -2.00 6.64
CA VAL A 21 0.81 -1.16 5.46
C VAL A 21 -0.45 -0.32 5.73
N ASN A 22 -1.54 -0.93 6.17
CA ASN A 22 -2.79 -0.21 6.49
C ASN A 22 -2.58 0.88 7.56
N GLU A 23 -1.89 0.55 8.66
CA GLU A 23 -1.60 1.52 9.73
C GLU A 23 -0.76 2.70 9.21
N GLY A 24 0.26 2.45 8.40
CA GLY A 24 1.10 3.49 7.80
C GLY A 24 0.34 4.37 6.79
N ILE A 25 -0.48 3.78 5.92
CA ILE A 25 -1.33 4.55 4.99
C ILE A 25 -2.35 5.39 5.76
N TYR A 26 -2.96 4.85 6.82
CA TYR A 26 -3.89 5.62 7.65
C TYR A 26 -3.20 6.74 8.44
N TYR A 27 -1.96 6.54 8.85
CA TYR A 27 -1.15 7.60 9.42
C TYR A 27 -0.98 8.75 8.41
N ALA A 28 -0.55 8.45 7.18
CA ALA A 28 -0.43 9.45 6.11
C ALA A 28 -1.77 10.15 5.78
N HIS A 29 -2.86 9.38 5.67
CA HIS A 29 -4.20 9.91 5.39
C HIS A 29 -4.71 10.87 6.48
N ASN A 30 -4.42 10.56 7.75
CA ASN A 30 -4.89 11.34 8.89
C ASN A 30 -3.92 12.44 9.33
N ALA A 31 -2.69 12.45 8.80
CA ALA A 31 -1.68 13.43 9.11
C ALA A 31 -2.18 14.84 8.78
N ARG A 32 -1.92 15.78 9.69
CA ARG A 32 -2.24 17.19 9.52
C ARG A 32 -0.95 17.95 9.39
N ILE A 33 -0.63 18.41 8.19
CA ILE A 33 0.52 19.27 7.94
C ILE A 33 0.19 20.66 8.50
N GLN A 34 0.96 21.12 9.50
CA GLN A 34 0.69 22.36 10.25
C GLN A 34 1.44 23.56 9.67
N ASP A 35 1.47 23.70 8.34
CA ASP A 35 2.13 24.80 7.61
C ASP A 35 3.60 25.09 8.02
N ASP A 36 4.29 24.13 8.65
CA ASP A 36 5.69 24.25 9.05
C ASP A 36 6.54 23.00 8.71
N ILE A 37 7.85 23.21 8.57
CA ILE A 37 8.82 22.19 8.16
C ILE A 37 9.00 21.11 9.23
N ASP A 38 8.92 21.49 10.52
CA ASP A 38 9.12 20.53 11.61
C ASP A 38 8.03 19.46 11.60
N SER A 39 6.78 19.86 11.28
CA SER A 39 5.66 18.94 11.11
C SER A 39 5.84 17.99 9.92
N LEU A 40 6.34 18.48 8.77
CA LEU A 40 6.64 17.64 7.60
C LEU A 40 7.71 16.60 7.91
N LYS A 41 8.76 17.02 8.60
CA LYS A 41 9.83 16.13 9.02
C LYS A 41 9.35 15.07 9.99
N GLU A 42 8.54 15.42 10.99
CA GLU A 42 7.97 14.46 11.94
C GLU A 42 7.10 13.40 11.23
N ILE A 43 6.30 13.83 10.26
CA ILE A 43 5.48 12.93 9.44
C ILE A 43 6.35 12.00 8.60
N ALA A 44 7.38 12.53 7.94
CA ALA A 44 8.32 11.73 7.15
C ALA A 44 9.10 10.72 8.02
N ASP A 45 9.62 11.15 9.17
CA ASP A 45 10.34 10.29 10.10
C ASP A 45 9.44 9.16 10.64
N THR A 46 8.15 9.44 10.84
CA THR A 46 7.17 8.43 11.28
C THR A 46 6.80 7.46 10.14
N MET A 47 6.61 7.96 8.92
CA MET A 47 6.41 7.10 7.75
C MET A 47 7.59 6.17 7.51
N LYS A 48 8.81 6.66 7.70
CA LYS A 48 10.01 5.83 7.61
C LYS A 48 10.01 4.70 8.65
N GLN A 49 9.47 4.93 9.84
CA GLN A 49 9.34 3.87 10.85
C GLN A 49 8.36 2.76 10.43
N TYR A 50 7.26 3.12 9.74
CA TYR A 50 6.32 2.14 9.20
C TYR A 50 6.95 1.30 8.08
N GLU A 51 7.64 1.94 7.14
CA GLU A 51 8.40 1.24 6.08
C GLU A 51 9.44 0.29 6.69
N THR A 52 10.29 0.79 7.60
CA THR A 52 11.36 -0.02 8.21
C THR A 52 10.80 -1.18 9.04
N SER A 53 9.60 -1.02 9.60
CA SER A 53 8.87 -2.10 10.27
C SER A 53 8.35 -3.14 9.29
N GLY A 54 7.85 -2.73 8.13
CA GLY A 54 7.45 -3.61 7.02
C GLY A 54 8.61 -4.46 6.51
N ASP A 55 9.72 -3.79 6.19
CA ASP A 55 11.00 -4.37 5.78
C ASP A 55 11.46 -5.49 6.72
N LYS A 56 11.37 -5.22 8.03
CA LYS A 56 11.72 -6.20 9.06
C LYS A 56 10.78 -7.41 9.06
N LEU A 57 9.48 -7.20 8.91
CA LEU A 57 8.50 -8.30 8.84
C LEU A 57 8.75 -9.19 7.61
N ILE A 58 9.12 -8.59 6.48
CA ILE A 58 9.47 -9.33 5.26
C ILE A 58 10.76 -10.11 5.44
N HIS A 59 11.78 -9.50 6.05
CA HIS A 59 13.02 -10.21 6.37
C HIS A 59 12.74 -11.43 7.27
N GLU A 60 11.93 -11.28 8.31
CA GLU A 60 11.51 -12.37 9.19
C GLU A 60 10.77 -13.49 8.42
N LEU A 61 9.86 -13.11 7.51
CA LEU A 61 9.16 -14.05 6.63
C LEU A 61 10.12 -14.82 5.71
N ILE A 62 11.08 -14.14 5.09
CA ILE A 62 12.11 -14.77 4.23
C ILE A 62 12.95 -15.76 5.04
N VAL A 63 13.39 -15.40 6.25
CA VAL A 63 14.14 -16.30 7.13
C VAL A 63 13.31 -17.54 7.49
N MET A 64 12.00 -17.37 7.72
CA MET A 64 11.08 -18.47 7.99
C MET A 64 10.90 -19.37 6.76
N LEU A 65 10.72 -18.80 5.56
CA LEU A 65 10.61 -19.54 4.30
C LEU A 65 11.86 -20.38 4.03
N ASN A 66 13.05 -19.83 4.25
CA ASN A 66 14.34 -20.51 4.05
C ASN A 66 14.54 -21.71 4.98
N LYS A 67 13.95 -21.68 6.18
CA LYS A 67 14.06 -22.74 7.19
C LYS A 67 12.95 -23.78 7.10
N SER A 68 11.91 -23.54 6.31
CA SER A 68 10.76 -24.44 6.23
C SER A 68 10.88 -25.41 5.07
N PHE A 69 10.63 -26.69 5.35
CA PHE A 69 10.56 -27.72 4.30
C PHE A 69 9.21 -27.74 3.59
N MET A 70 8.12 -27.36 4.26
CA MET A 70 6.76 -27.34 3.71
C MET A 70 6.12 -25.96 3.89
N THR A 71 5.33 -25.53 2.92
CA THR A 71 4.55 -24.27 2.95
C THR A 71 3.10 -24.54 2.57
N PRO A 72 2.14 -23.70 3.02
CA PRO A 72 0.72 -23.93 2.78
C PRO A 72 0.30 -23.67 1.32
N ILE A 73 1.07 -22.84 0.60
CA ILE A 73 1.02 -22.58 -0.84
C ILE A 73 2.47 -22.44 -1.35
N GLU A 74 2.65 -22.18 -2.64
CA GLU A 74 3.94 -21.91 -3.27
C GLU A 74 4.72 -20.81 -2.52
N ARG A 75 6.03 -21.03 -2.34
CA ARG A 75 6.88 -20.07 -1.59
C ARG A 75 6.99 -18.74 -2.33
N GLU A 76 7.03 -18.83 -3.65
CA GLU A 76 7.07 -17.72 -4.58
C GLU A 76 5.82 -16.86 -4.45
N ASP A 77 4.65 -17.48 -4.24
CA ASP A 77 3.39 -16.76 -4.06
C ASP A 77 3.33 -16.03 -2.70
N ILE A 78 3.83 -16.67 -1.63
CA ILE A 78 3.95 -16.02 -0.31
C ILE A 78 4.88 -14.81 -0.39
N LEU A 79 6.05 -14.99 -1.02
CA LEU A 79 7.04 -13.92 -1.14
C LEU A 79 6.55 -12.79 -2.06
N ALA A 80 5.91 -13.13 -3.18
CA ALA A 80 5.36 -12.15 -4.10
C ALA A 80 4.31 -11.28 -3.40
N LEU A 81 3.40 -11.89 -2.65
CA LEU A 81 2.37 -11.16 -1.93
C LEU A 81 2.95 -10.26 -0.83
N ALA A 82 3.97 -10.74 -0.10
CA ALA A 82 4.67 -9.94 0.89
C ALA A 82 5.32 -8.69 0.27
N ASN A 83 6.09 -8.87 -0.80
CA ASN A 83 6.76 -7.76 -1.48
C ASN A 83 5.76 -6.78 -2.10
N LYS A 84 4.65 -7.26 -2.67
CA LYS A 84 3.63 -6.37 -3.25
C LYS A 84 2.86 -5.57 -2.23
N LEU A 85 2.66 -6.10 -1.03
CA LEU A 85 2.14 -5.30 0.08
C LEU A 85 3.13 -4.21 0.49
N ASP A 86 4.43 -4.52 0.49
CA ASP A 86 5.50 -3.58 0.85
C ASP A 86 5.63 -2.42 -0.13
N ASP A 87 5.57 -2.71 -1.43
CA ASP A 87 5.63 -1.69 -2.49
C ASP A 87 4.65 -0.53 -2.24
N VAL A 88 3.51 -0.79 -1.59
CA VAL A 88 2.50 0.22 -1.23
C VAL A 88 2.98 1.16 -0.11
N ILE A 89 3.55 0.61 0.97
CA ILE A 89 4.03 1.45 2.09
C ILE A 89 5.31 2.19 1.70
N ASP A 90 6.18 1.55 0.91
CA ASP A 90 7.39 2.16 0.36
C ASP A 90 7.06 3.34 -0.53
N GLY A 91 6.08 3.18 -1.44
CA GLY A 91 5.61 4.26 -2.27
C GLY A 91 5.06 5.44 -1.46
N MET A 92 4.27 5.17 -0.41
CA MET A 92 3.75 6.22 0.46
C MET A 92 4.84 6.90 1.29
N GLU A 93 5.81 6.16 1.82
CA GLU A 93 6.97 6.72 2.50
C GLU A 93 7.74 7.65 1.57
N GLY A 94 8.03 7.19 0.35
CA GLY A 94 8.68 7.98 -0.68
C GLY A 94 7.91 9.26 -1.02
N CYS A 95 6.59 9.17 -1.20
CA CYS A 95 5.74 10.33 -1.46
C CYS A 95 5.82 11.36 -0.31
N ILE A 96 5.67 10.91 0.94
CA ILE A 96 5.76 11.80 2.11
C ILE A 96 7.17 12.39 2.27
N ALA A 97 8.22 11.64 1.95
CA ALA A 97 9.57 12.18 1.91
C ALA A 97 9.70 13.32 0.90
N HIS A 98 9.05 13.22 -0.27
CA HIS A 98 9.02 14.30 -1.27
C HIS A 98 8.24 15.54 -0.78
N PHE A 99 7.16 15.37 -0.01
CA PHE A 99 6.51 16.51 0.65
C PHE A 99 7.50 17.30 1.51
N ASN A 100 8.32 16.61 2.29
CA ASN A 100 9.36 17.26 3.09
C ASN A 100 10.48 17.87 2.22
N MET A 101 10.97 17.16 1.20
CA MET A 101 12.03 17.65 0.30
C MET A 101 11.63 18.92 -0.46
N TYR A 102 10.37 19.01 -0.87
CA TYR A 102 9.83 20.17 -1.59
C TYR A 102 9.28 21.26 -0.66
N ASN A 103 9.28 21.03 0.65
CA ASN A 103 8.58 21.87 1.62
C ASN A 103 7.12 22.13 1.21
N LEU A 104 6.44 21.07 0.73
CA LEU A 104 5.07 21.11 0.27
C LEU A 104 4.13 20.98 1.48
N THR A 105 3.63 22.10 1.97
CA THR A 105 2.65 22.10 3.06
C THR A 105 1.20 22.04 2.57
N GLU A 106 0.99 22.30 1.28
CA GLU A 106 -0.33 22.32 0.64
C GLU A 106 -0.80 20.90 0.30
N VAL A 107 -1.89 20.47 0.94
CA VAL A 107 -2.60 19.23 0.60
C VAL A 107 -3.88 19.56 -0.17
N THR A 108 -3.86 19.35 -1.48
CA THR A 108 -4.99 19.64 -2.37
C THR A 108 -6.10 18.60 -2.23
N GLU A 109 -7.31 18.94 -2.69
CA GLU A 109 -8.43 18.00 -2.67
C GLU A 109 -8.14 16.69 -3.44
N PRO A 110 -7.54 16.71 -4.65
CA PRO A 110 -7.09 15.48 -5.31
C PRO A 110 -6.19 14.59 -4.45
N MET A 111 -5.21 15.16 -3.73
CA MET A 111 -4.33 14.39 -2.84
C MET A 111 -5.12 13.69 -1.73
N ARG A 112 -6.12 14.38 -1.15
CA ARG A 112 -7.01 13.78 -0.14
C ARG A 112 -7.83 12.64 -0.72
N GLN A 113 -8.31 12.78 -1.95
CA GLN A 113 -9.06 11.73 -2.64
C GLN A 113 -8.19 10.50 -2.91
N PHE A 114 -6.96 10.68 -3.42
CA PHE A 114 -5.98 9.59 -3.58
C PHE A 114 -5.74 8.88 -2.24
N LEU A 115 -5.37 9.61 -1.19
CA LEU A 115 -5.15 9.04 0.14
C LEU A 115 -6.37 8.25 0.63
N SER A 116 -7.58 8.73 0.37
CA SER A 116 -8.82 8.05 0.77
C SER A 116 -9.00 6.71 0.04
N TYR A 117 -8.79 6.67 -1.28
CA TYR A 117 -8.91 5.43 -2.07
C TYR A 117 -7.76 4.45 -1.82
N ILE A 118 -6.54 4.94 -1.58
CA ILE A 118 -5.40 4.11 -1.18
C ILE A 118 -5.67 3.50 0.21
N ALA A 119 -6.16 4.29 1.18
CA ALA A 119 -6.53 3.77 2.50
C ALA A 119 -7.60 2.66 2.40
N LYS A 120 -8.68 2.89 1.64
CA LYS A 120 -9.69 1.86 1.37
C LYS A 120 -9.09 0.61 0.73
N SER A 121 -8.13 0.77 -0.18
CA SER A 121 -7.46 -0.38 -0.81
C SER A 121 -6.69 -1.21 0.21
N THR A 122 -6.02 -0.56 1.18
CA THR A 122 -5.35 -1.29 2.27
C THR A 122 -6.32 -2.00 3.22
N ASP A 123 -7.53 -1.48 3.44
CA ASP A 123 -8.57 -2.20 4.19
C ASP A 123 -8.93 -3.51 3.50
N GLU A 124 -9.13 -3.47 2.18
CA GLU A 124 -9.42 -4.64 1.37
C GLU A 124 -8.26 -5.64 1.36
N MET A 125 -7.00 -5.16 1.38
CA MET A 125 -5.81 -6.02 1.54
C MET A 125 -5.81 -6.75 2.88
N VAL A 126 -6.11 -6.06 3.99
CA VAL A 126 -6.20 -6.68 5.32
C VAL A 126 -7.31 -7.73 5.32
N GLN A 127 -8.50 -7.41 4.80
CA GLN A 127 -9.61 -8.36 4.72
C GLN A 127 -9.27 -9.59 3.87
N ALA A 128 -8.58 -9.41 2.75
CA ALA A 128 -8.09 -10.51 1.93
C ALA A 128 -7.09 -11.38 2.71
N MET A 129 -6.17 -10.79 3.47
CA MET A 129 -5.20 -11.55 4.26
C MET A 129 -5.85 -12.27 5.45
N GLU A 130 -6.93 -11.74 6.02
CA GLU A 130 -7.72 -12.43 7.05
C GLU A 130 -8.42 -13.69 6.50
N LEU A 131 -8.93 -13.60 5.27
CA LEU A 131 -9.48 -14.75 4.56
C LEU A 131 -8.41 -15.78 4.21
N LEU A 132 -7.23 -15.35 3.75
CA LEU A 132 -6.09 -16.23 3.51
C LEU A 132 -5.67 -16.95 4.79
N ASN A 133 -5.57 -16.22 5.92
CA ASN A 133 -5.26 -16.78 7.23
C ASN A 133 -6.33 -17.77 7.73
N SER A 134 -7.56 -17.62 7.26
CA SER A 134 -8.67 -18.54 7.47
C SER A 134 -8.78 -19.64 6.40
N LYS A 135 -7.82 -19.73 5.47
CA LYS A 135 -7.74 -20.68 4.35
C LYS A 135 -8.92 -20.59 3.37
N LYS A 136 -9.47 -19.38 3.19
CA LYS A 136 -10.61 -19.08 2.33
C LYS A 136 -10.18 -18.33 1.06
N LEU A 137 -9.27 -18.93 0.29
CA LEU A 137 -8.62 -18.28 -0.85
C LEU A 137 -9.62 -17.74 -1.89
N VAL A 138 -10.63 -18.53 -2.26
CA VAL A 138 -11.63 -18.12 -3.27
C VAL A 138 -12.42 -16.87 -2.82
N GLU A 139 -12.66 -16.72 -1.52
CA GLU A 139 -13.40 -15.57 -0.97
C GLU A 139 -12.58 -14.26 -1.09
N MET A 140 -11.25 -14.33 -1.26
CA MET A 140 -10.39 -13.14 -1.43
C MET A 140 -10.69 -12.37 -2.72
N ARG A 141 -11.27 -13.04 -3.74
CA ARG A 141 -11.52 -12.43 -5.06
C ARG A 141 -12.36 -11.16 -4.98
N LYS A 142 -13.33 -11.08 -4.06
CA LYS A 142 -14.17 -9.89 -3.89
C LYS A 142 -13.35 -8.65 -3.49
N HIS A 143 -12.31 -8.85 -2.67
CA HIS A 143 -11.43 -7.78 -2.21
C HIS A 143 -10.45 -7.36 -3.32
N ALA A 144 -9.95 -8.31 -4.11
CA ALA A 144 -9.15 -7.97 -5.30
C ALA A 144 -9.95 -7.10 -6.30
N ILE A 145 -11.24 -7.39 -6.49
CA ILE A 145 -12.13 -6.56 -7.33
C ILE A 145 -12.26 -5.14 -6.75
N GLN A 146 -12.51 -5.01 -5.43
CA GLN A 146 -12.67 -3.71 -4.80
C GLN A 146 -11.40 -2.87 -4.84
N ILE A 147 -10.22 -3.49 -4.69
CA ILE A 147 -8.93 -2.78 -4.85
C ILE A 147 -8.78 -2.22 -6.27
N LYS A 148 -9.13 -3.01 -7.29
CA LYS A 148 -9.13 -2.55 -8.70
C LYS A 148 -10.18 -1.49 -8.99
N ASP A 149 -11.31 -1.51 -8.27
CA ASP A 149 -12.31 -0.45 -8.38
C ASP A 149 -11.79 0.86 -7.76
N ASN A 150 -11.08 0.79 -6.62
CA ASN A 150 -10.46 1.96 -6.00
C ASN A 150 -9.32 2.54 -6.85
N GLU A 151 -8.47 1.70 -7.46
CA GLU A 151 -7.42 2.19 -8.37
C GLU A 151 -8.01 2.88 -9.61
N ARG A 152 -9.09 2.36 -10.19
CA ARG A 152 -9.80 3.07 -11.27
C ARG A 152 -10.29 4.45 -10.89
N GLU A 153 -10.64 4.68 -9.62
CA GLU A 153 -11.00 6.02 -9.14
C GLU A 153 -9.75 6.91 -9.03
N CYS A 154 -8.61 6.38 -8.59
CA CYS A 154 -7.32 7.07 -8.59
C CYS A 154 -6.90 7.48 -10.01
N ASP A 155 -7.00 6.59 -11.00
CA ASP A 155 -6.75 6.85 -12.42
C ASP A 155 -7.50 8.10 -12.94
N GLU A 156 -8.79 8.19 -12.61
CA GLU A 156 -9.64 9.29 -13.05
C GLU A 156 -9.30 10.60 -12.32
N ILE A 157 -8.96 10.52 -11.03
CA ILE A 157 -8.42 11.65 -10.26
C ILE A 157 -7.11 12.12 -10.88
N PHE A 158 -6.19 11.22 -11.22
CA PHE A 158 -4.91 11.52 -11.83
C PHE A 158 -5.10 12.27 -13.15
N ARG A 159 -5.86 11.69 -14.08
CA ARG A 159 -6.10 12.27 -15.42
C ARG A 159 -6.75 13.64 -15.33
N SER A 160 -7.76 13.79 -14.49
CA SER A 160 -8.48 15.05 -14.33
C SER A 160 -7.62 16.12 -13.65
N SER A 161 -6.90 15.76 -12.58
CA SER A 161 -6.00 16.67 -11.84
C SER A 161 -4.81 17.09 -12.69
N MET A 162 -4.25 16.18 -13.47
CA MET A 162 -3.16 16.50 -14.38
C MET A 162 -3.61 17.49 -15.46
N LYS A 163 -4.75 17.22 -16.11
CA LYS A 163 -5.31 18.15 -17.09
C LYS A 163 -5.55 19.54 -16.50
N GLN A 164 -6.10 19.61 -15.28
CA GLN A 164 -6.34 20.89 -14.61
C GLN A 164 -5.04 21.61 -14.26
N LEU A 165 -4.03 20.90 -13.75
CA LEU A 165 -2.73 21.45 -13.41
C LEU A 165 -2.09 22.17 -14.61
N PHE A 166 -2.04 21.50 -15.78
CA PHE A 166 -1.45 22.07 -16.99
C PHE A 166 -2.25 23.24 -17.59
N ILE A 167 -3.55 23.37 -17.30
CA ILE A 167 -4.38 24.49 -17.76
C ILE A 167 -4.21 25.70 -16.84
N GLN A 168 -4.25 25.47 -15.52
CA GLN A 168 -4.43 26.52 -14.52
C GLN A 168 -3.12 27.01 -13.94
N GLU A 169 -2.18 26.13 -13.62
CA GLU A 169 -0.92 26.52 -12.98
C GLU A 169 -0.02 27.28 -13.97
N LYS A 170 0.55 28.39 -13.51
CA LYS A 170 1.43 29.27 -14.29
C LYS A 170 2.84 29.31 -13.75
N ASP A 171 3.03 28.95 -12.49
CA ASP A 171 4.35 28.78 -11.90
C ASP A 171 4.94 27.42 -12.33
N PRO A 172 6.01 27.40 -13.14
CA PRO A 172 6.63 26.15 -13.57
C PRO A 172 7.18 25.31 -12.42
N MET A 173 7.60 25.94 -11.31
CA MET A 173 8.11 25.21 -10.15
C MET A 173 6.98 24.44 -9.47
N ARG A 174 5.84 25.10 -9.22
CA ARG A 174 4.64 24.42 -8.70
C ARG A 174 4.17 23.33 -9.66
N LEU A 175 4.14 23.60 -10.96
CA LEU A 175 3.75 22.58 -11.94
C LEU A 175 4.62 21.32 -11.84
N ILE A 176 5.94 21.45 -11.69
CA ILE A 176 6.85 20.31 -11.53
C ILE A 176 6.55 19.56 -10.24
N VAL A 177 6.45 20.27 -9.10
CA VAL A 177 6.20 19.66 -7.78
C VAL A 177 4.86 18.91 -7.75
N PHE A 178 3.77 19.55 -8.18
CA PHE A 178 2.44 18.93 -8.16
C PHE A 178 2.31 17.78 -9.15
N LYS A 179 2.95 17.88 -10.32
CA LYS A 179 3.02 16.77 -11.27
C LYS A 179 3.69 15.56 -10.63
N ASP A 180 4.87 15.76 -10.05
CA ASP A 180 5.65 14.69 -9.41
C ASP A 180 4.86 14.01 -8.27
N ILE A 181 4.21 14.79 -7.41
CA ILE A 181 3.39 14.24 -6.33
C ILE A 181 2.15 13.48 -6.85
N TYR A 182 1.48 13.97 -7.90
CA TYR A 182 0.34 13.26 -8.49
C TYR A 182 0.76 11.96 -9.18
N GLU A 183 1.92 11.92 -9.83
CA GLU A 183 2.47 10.69 -10.41
C GLU A 183 2.82 9.68 -9.31
N GLN A 184 3.42 10.12 -8.20
CA GLN A 184 3.69 9.23 -7.08
C GLN A 184 2.42 8.67 -6.43
N PHE A 185 1.36 9.47 -6.27
CA PHE A 185 0.08 8.96 -5.79
C PHE A 185 -0.53 7.90 -6.71
N GLU A 186 -0.39 8.09 -8.02
CA GLU A 186 -0.83 7.10 -8.99
C GLU A 186 -0.01 5.81 -8.91
N ASP A 187 1.32 5.91 -8.84
CA ASP A 187 2.21 4.75 -8.72
C ASP A 187 1.88 3.91 -7.45
N ILE A 188 1.47 4.57 -6.35
CA ILE A 188 1.00 3.89 -5.13
C ILE A 188 -0.33 3.17 -5.36
N ALA A 189 -1.27 3.79 -6.09
CA ALA A 189 -2.54 3.17 -6.45
C ALA A 189 -2.32 1.94 -7.36
N ASP A 190 -1.42 2.04 -8.33
CA ASP A 190 -0.97 0.94 -9.19
C ASP A 190 -0.31 -0.19 -8.39
N SER A 191 0.47 0.16 -7.36
CA SER A 191 1.04 -0.83 -6.44
C SER A 191 -0.06 -1.57 -5.69
N CYS A 192 -1.13 -0.88 -5.29
CA CYS A 192 -2.32 -1.53 -4.71
C CYS A 192 -2.98 -2.49 -5.71
N GLN A 193 -3.17 -2.07 -6.97
CA GLN A 193 -3.71 -2.93 -8.03
C GLN A 193 -2.84 -4.17 -8.26
N THR A 194 -1.52 -4.02 -8.16
CA THR A 194 -0.56 -5.12 -8.28
C THR A 194 -0.72 -6.16 -7.17
N VAL A 195 -1.07 -5.75 -5.95
CA VAL A 195 -1.49 -6.68 -4.88
C VAL A 195 -2.73 -7.46 -5.30
N ALA A 196 -3.75 -6.79 -5.85
CA ALA A 196 -4.97 -7.45 -6.31
C ALA A 196 -4.70 -8.47 -7.44
N ASN A 197 -3.85 -8.12 -8.41
CA ASN A 197 -3.41 -9.01 -9.48
C ASN A 197 -2.65 -10.25 -8.93
N THR A 198 -1.85 -10.04 -7.89
CA THR A 198 -1.14 -11.13 -7.19
C THR A 198 -2.13 -12.06 -6.48
N ILE A 199 -3.13 -11.51 -5.76
CA ILE A 199 -4.20 -12.28 -5.14
C ILE A 199 -4.94 -13.15 -6.17
N GLU A 200 -5.35 -12.57 -7.31
CA GLU A 200 -6.04 -13.33 -8.37
C GLU A 200 -5.18 -14.46 -8.94
N THR A 201 -3.88 -14.22 -9.13
CA THR A 201 -2.93 -15.23 -9.61
C THR A 201 -2.83 -16.40 -8.64
N ILE A 202 -2.73 -16.11 -7.33
CA ILE A 202 -2.67 -17.14 -6.27
C ILE A 202 -3.96 -17.96 -6.26
N ILE A 203 -5.12 -17.30 -6.33
CA ILE A 203 -6.42 -17.99 -6.40
C ILE A 203 -6.47 -18.91 -7.61
N MET A 204 -6.04 -18.44 -8.79
CA MET A 204 -6.06 -19.25 -10.02
C MET A 204 -5.18 -20.50 -9.92
N ARG A 205 -4.01 -20.40 -9.28
CA ARG A 205 -3.07 -21.53 -9.11
C ARG A 205 -3.57 -22.57 -8.09
N ASN A 206 -4.41 -22.15 -7.16
CA ASN A 206 -4.89 -22.96 -6.04
C ASN A 206 -6.40 -23.30 -6.14
N ALA A 207 -7.01 -23.11 -7.31
CA ALA A 207 -8.42 -23.39 -7.60
C ALA A 207 -8.66 -24.80 -8.16
#